data_AF-A0A973IAJ1-F1
#
_entry.id   AF-A0A973IAJ1-F1
#
_cell.length_a   1.000
_cell.length_b   1.000
_cell.length_c   1.000
_cell.angle_alpha   90.00
_cell.angle_beta   90.00
_cell.angle_gamma   90.00
#
_symmetry.space_group_name_H-M   'P 1'
#
loop_
_entity.id
_entity.type
_entity.pdbx_description
1 polymer ?
#
loop_
_entity_poly.entity_id
_entity_poly.type
_entity_poly.pdbx_seq_one_letter_code
_entity_poly.pdbx_strand_id
1 'polypeptide(L)'
;TDPATRLNDLPFLRYDNAQLIARTIEAHLGRERLEFQNRYEIGSHLALMAMVARGTGWALTTPLGFMRATRFHNQIDAYPVPFSSFARTISLFAPNDWAGDVALDIAATMRRLVQAHMIEPALDKLPWLEGDLRVHQP
;
A
#
# COMPACT_ATOMS: atom_id res chain seq x y z
N THR A 1 -21.20 4.12 8.04
CA THR A 1 -20.95 5.57 7.89
C THR A 1 -19.94 5.74 6.78
N ASP A 2 -20.18 6.63 5.82
CA ASP A 2 -19.28 6.81 4.67
C ASP A 2 -17.91 7.37 5.13
N PRO A 3 -16.79 6.66 4.90
CA PRO A 3 -15.45 7.13 5.28
C PRO A 3 -15.08 8.47 4.64
N ALA A 4 -15.59 8.73 3.42
CA ALA A 4 -15.28 9.94 2.68
C ALA A 4 -15.73 11.22 3.41
N THR A 5 -16.87 11.15 4.10
CA THR A 5 -17.45 12.31 4.82
C THR A 5 -16.62 12.71 6.06
N ARG A 6 -15.72 11.85 6.56
CA ARG A 6 -14.95 12.06 7.79
C ARG A 6 -13.47 12.35 7.58
N LEU A 7 -12.96 12.34 6.34
CA LEU A 7 -11.53 12.57 6.08
C LEU A 7 -11.03 13.94 6.56
N ASN A 8 -11.93 14.92 6.71
CA ASN A 8 -11.60 16.24 7.23
C ASN A 8 -11.67 16.35 8.77
N ASP A 9 -12.28 15.38 9.45
CA ASP A 9 -12.47 15.42 10.91
C ASP A 9 -11.21 14.99 11.67
N LEU A 10 -10.33 14.24 11.00
CA LEU A 10 -9.08 13.72 11.56
C LEU A 10 -7.90 14.13 10.67
N PRO A 11 -6.72 14.39 11.26
CA PRO A 11 -5.56 14.80 10.49
C PRO A 11 -5.06 13.65 9.59
N PHE A 12 -4.66 14.01 8.38
CA PHE A 12 -3.93 13.10 7.48
C PHE A 12 -2.46 12.97 7.94
N LEU A 13 -2.09 11.78 8.40
CA LEU A 13 -0.76 11.42 8.84
C LEU A 13 0.06 10.92 7.64
N ARG A 14 1.16 11.62 7.33
CA ARG A 14 1.97 11.33 6.13
C ARG A 14 3.19 10.49 6.44
N TYR A 15 3.62 9.75 5.44
CA TYR A 15 4.99 9.26 5.37
C TYR A 15 5.96 10.43 5.20
N ASP A 16 7.18 10.28 5.72
CA ASP A 16 8.29 11.19 5.45
C ASP A 16 8.49 11.38 3.93
N ASN A 17 8.62 12.64 3.51
CA ASN A 17 8.63 13.03 2.09
C ASN A 17 9.82 12.47 1.28
N ALA A 18 10.90 12.03 1.94
CA ALA A 18 12.04 11.41 1.29
C ALA A 18 11.71 9.98 0.80
N GLN A 19 10.59 9.40 1.23
CA GLN A 19 10.17 8.06 0.84
C GLN A 19 9.44 8.04 -0.50
N LEU A 20 9.68 6.98 -1.28
CA LEU A 20 8.99 6.77 -2.55
C LEU A 20 7.47 6.68 -2.39
N ILE A 21 6.98 6.06 -1.31
CA ILE A 21 5.54 5.96 -1.03
C ILE A 21 4.92 7.35 -0.82
N ALA A 22 5.58 8.23 -0.07
CA ALA A 22 5.12 9.61 0.14
C ALA A 22 5.01 10.35 -1.20
N ARG A 23 6.08 10.33 -2.01
CA ARG A 23 6.08 10.95 -3.34
C ARG A 23 4.98 10.42 -4.25
N THR A 24 4.73 9.11 -4.23
CA THR A 24 3.68 8.48 -5.06
C THR A 24 2.29 8.94 -4.64
N ILE A 25 2.04 8.98 -3.32
CA ILE A 25 0.79 9.44 -2.74
C ILE A 25 0.55 10.91 -3.08
N GLU A 26 1.50 11.79 -2.79
CA GLU A 26 1.35 13.24 -3.02
C GLU A 26 1.18 13.57 -4.51
N ALA A 27 1.90 12.88 -5.40
CA ALA A 27 1.71 13.05 -6.84
C ALA A 27 0.30 12.63 -7.31
N HIS A 28 -0.28 11.60 -6.69
CA HIS A 28 -1.65 11.19 -7.01
C HIS A 28 -2.68 12.15 -6.43
N LEU A 29 -2.54 12.57 -5.16
CA LEU A 29 -3.42 13.57 -4.54
C LEU A 29 -3.42 14.89 -5.33
N GLY A 30 -2.25 15.33 -5.81
CA GLY A 30 -2.13 16.51 -6.67
C GLY A 30 -2.87 16.37 -8.01
N ARG A 31 -2.89 15.18 -8.62
CA ARG A 31 -3.68 14.91 -9.85
C ARG A 31 -5.18 14.97 -9.59
N GLU A 32 -5.62 14.46 -8.44
CA GLU A 32 -7.02 14.51 -8.00
C GLU A 32 -7.43 15.90 -7.46
N ARG A 33 -6.49 16.86 -7.38
CA ARG A 33 -6.68 18.19 -6.78
C ARG A 33 -7.18 18.12 -5.33
N LEU A 34 -6.72 17.10 -4.60
CA LEU A 34 -7.04 16.90 -3.19
C LEU A 34 -5.92 17.48 -2.33
N GLU A 35 -6.28 18.41 -1.45
CA GLU A 35 -5.35 19.02 -0.52
C GLU A 35 -5.79 18.75 0.92
N PHE A 36 -4.88 18.19 1.71
CA PHE A 36 -5.06 17.96 3.14
C PHE A 36 -3.97 18.69 3.90
N GLN A 37 -4.25 19.16 5.12
CA GLN A 37 -3.24 19.87 5.91
C GLN A 37 -2.01 18.99 6.20
N ASN A 38 -0.81 19.49 5.94
CA ASN A 38 0.45 18.80 6.24
C ASN A 38 0.97 19.20 7.62
N ARG A 39 0.58 18.45 8.65
CA ARG A 39 0.99 18.69 10.05
C ARG A 39 1.94 17.63 10.61
N TYR A 40 1.96 16.43 10.01
CA TYR A 40 2.66 15.27 10.55
C TYR A 40 3.34 14.48 9.45
N GLU A 41 4.66 14.35 9.54
CA GLU A 41 5.49 13.51 8.66
C GLU A 41 6.23 12.46 9.50
N ILE A 42 6.11 11.19 9.11
CA ILE A 42 6.54 10.06 9.93
C ILE A 42 7.45 9.13 9.12
N GLY A 43 8.70 9.01 9.56
CA GLY A 43 9.71 8.18 8.89
C GLY A 43 9.45 6.67 9.00
N SER A 44 8.91 6.21 10.14
CA SER A 44 8.68 4.78 10.36
C SER A 44 7.25 4.35 10.04
N HIS A 45 7.10 3.38 9.12
CA HIS A 45 5.79 2.80 8.80
C HIS A 45 5.07 2.26 10.04
N LEU A 46 5.78 1.53 10.92
CA LEU A 46 5.16 0.98 12.13
C LEU A 46 4.80 2.06 13.15
N ALA A 47 5.52 3.19 13.18
CA ALA A 47 5.16 4.33 14.01
C ALA A 47 3.91 5.05 13.46
N LEU A 48 3.83 5.22 12.14
CA LEU A 48 2.65 5.78 11.47
C LEU A 48 1.41 4.94 11.77
N MET A 49 1.48 3.62 11.56
CA MET A 49 0.36 2.71 11.85
C MET A 49 0.00 2.71 13.34
N ALA A 50 0.97 2.83 14.24
CA ALA A 50 0.68 2.96 15.67
C ALA A 50 -0.08 4.25 16.01
N MET A 51 0.20 5.36 15.34
CA MET A 51 -0.57 6.61 15.53
C MET A 51 -1.99 6.49 15.00
N VAL A 52 -2.19 5.84 13.84
CA VAL A 52 -3.53 5.54 13.32
C VAL A 52 -4.31 4.66 14.30
N ALA A 53 -3.71 3.58 14.81
CA ALA A 53 -4.33 2.69 15.78
C ALA A 53 -4.72 3.39 17.10
N ARG A 54 -4.01 4.45 17.48
CA ARG A 54 -4.31 5.29 18.64
C ARG A 54 -5.35 6.39 18.36
N GLY A 55 -5.91 6.45 17.15
CA GLY A 55 -6.88 7.47 16.76
C GLY A 55 -6.29 8.86 16.57
N THR A 56 -4.96 9.00 16.42
CA THR A 56 -4.32 10.30 16.20
C THR A 56 -4.73 10.91 14.85
N GLY A 57 -5.05 10.08 13.87
CA GLY A 57 -5.43 10.49 12.53
C GLY A 57 -5.59 9.29 11.60
N TRP A 58 -5.72 9.56 10.30
CA TRP A 58 -5.77 8.52 9.26
C TRP A 58 -4.54 8.60 8.36
N ALA A 59 -4.24 7.51 7.66
CA ALA A 59 -3.14 7.46 6.70
C ALA A 59 -3.56 6.71 5.44
N LEU A 60 -2.97 7.10 4.31
CA LEU A 60 -3.06 6.37 3.05
C LEU A 60 -1.85 5.45 2.98
N THR A 61 -2.05 4.15 2.77
CA THR A 61 -0.96 3.17 2.66
C THR A 61 -1.23 2.16 1.54
N THR A 62 -0.24 1.33 1.24
CA THR A 62 -0.40 0.21 0.30
C THR A 62 -1.00 -1.00 1.01
N PRO A 63 -1.69 -1.91 0.31
CA PRO A 63 -2.18 -3.16 0.89
C PRO A 63 -1.10 -3.94 1.63
N LEU A 64 0.09 -4.07 1.04
CA LEU A 64 1.23 -4.74 1.68
C LEU A 64 1.76 -3.99 2.91
N GLY A 65 1.72 -2.65 2.89
CA GLY A 65 2.00 -1.83 4.06
C GLY A 65 1.04 -2.14 5.21
N PHE A 66 -0.27 -2.18 4.93
CA PHE A 66 -1.27 -2.58 5.91
C PHE A 66 -1.02 -4.00 6.43
N MET A 67 -0.78 -4.99 5.55
CA MET A 67 -0.55 -6.38 5.96
C MET A 67 0.66 -6.56 6.87
N ARG A 68 1.70 -5.74 6.72
CA ARG A 68 2.87 -5.71 7.62
C ARG A 68 2.57 -5.16 9.02
N ALA A 69 1.45 -4.45 9.20
CA ALA A 69 1.04 -3.84 10.46
C ALA A 69 0.16 -4.77 11.30
N THR A 70 0.38 -6.09 11.24
CA THR A 70 -0.49 -7.13 11.80
C THR A 70 -0.93 -6.87 13.25
N ARG A 71 -0.01 -6.42 14.10
CA ARG A 71 -0.29 -6.13 15.52
C ARG A 71 -1.33 -5.02 15.76
N PHE A 72 -1.63 -4.22 14.74
CA PHE A 72 -2.60 -3.12 14.82
C PHE A 72 -3.90 -3.43 14.08
N HIS A 73 -4.03 -4.59 13.44
CA HIS A 73 -5.21 -4.92 12.61
C HIS A 73 -6.52 -4.91 13.37
N ASN A 74 -6.52 -5.20 14.68
CA ASN A 74 -7.73 -5.16 15.51
C ASN A 74 -8.09 -3.74 15.98
N GLN A 75 -7.30 -2.73 15.62
CA GLN A 75 -7.44 -1.33 16.05
C GLN A 75 -7.53 -0.38 14.84
N ILE A 76 -7.42 -0.89 13.62
CA ILE A 76 -7.41 -0.10 12.40
C ILE A 76 -8.39 -0.73 11.40
N ASP A 77 -9.33 0.08 10.93
CA ASP A 77 -10.14 -0.25 9.78
C ASP A 77 -9.47 0.25 8.49
N ALA A 78 -9.48 -0.59 7.45
CA ALA A 78 -8.96 -0.24 6.13
C ALA A 78 -10.12 -0.12 5.14
N TYR A 79 -10.12 0.96 4.36
CA TYR A 79 -11.16 1.28 3.38
C TYR A 79 -10.54 1.53 2.00
N PRO A 80 -11.27 1.28 0.91
CA PRO A 80 -10.92 1.80 -0.41
C PRO A 80 -10.77 3.32 -0.36
N VAL A 81 -9.94 3.87 -1.25
CA VAL A 81 -9.90 5.31 -1.44
C VAL A 81 -11.23 5.82 -2.00
N PRO A 82 -11.76 6.96 -1.52
CA PRO A 82 -13.01 7.53 -2.03
C PRO A 82 -12.81 8.41 -3.28
N PHE A 83 -11.66 8.26 -3.95
CA PHE A 83 -11.28 8.93 -5.18
C PHE A 83 -10.69 7.89 -6.14
N SER A 84 -10.23 8.28 -7.32
CA SER A 84 -9.72 7.30 -8.29
C SER A 84 -8.55 6.51 -7.69
N SER A 85 -8.56 5.19 -7.85
CA SER A 85 -7.48 4.36 -7.33
C SER A 85 -6.20 4.54 -8.17
N PHE A 86 -5.06 4.21 -7.57
CA PHE A 86 -3.78 4.16 -8.27
C PHE A 86 -2.98 2.94 -7.83
N ALA A 87 -2.13 2.46 -8.71
CA ALA A 87 -1.24 1.34 -8.43
C ALA A 87 0.16 1.64 -8.94
N ARG A 88 1.12 0.86 -8.44
CA ARG A 88 2.46 0.75 -9.01
C ARG A 88 2.76 -0.71 -9.30
N THR A 89 3.52 -0.97 -10.35
CA THR A 89 4.05 -2.30 -10.64
C THR A 89 5.39 -2.49 -9.93
N ILE A 90 5.57 -3.64 -9.26
CA ILE A 90 6.87 -4.08 -8.75
C ILE A 90 7.42 -5.11 -9.73
N SER A 91 8.57 -4.78 -10.34
CA SER A 91 9.17 -5.60 -11.39
C SER A 91 10.47 -6.25 -10.91
N LEU A 92 10.68 -7.50 -11.30
CA LEU A 92 11.94 -8.22 -11.15
C LEU A 92 12.69 -8.16 -12.48
N PHE A 93 13.96 -7.75 -12.44
CA PHE A 93 14.82 -7.66 -13.61
C PHE A 93 15.99 -8.64 -13.46
N ALA A 94 16.40 -9.25 -14.57
CA ALA A 94 17.59 -10.09 -14.65
C ALA A 94 18.45 -9.65 -15.84
N PRO A 95 19.78 -9.74 -15.74
CA PRO A 95 20.69 -9.53 -16.86
C PRO A 95 20.42 -10.48 -18.03
N ASN A 96 20.72 -10.03 -19.25
CA ASN A 96 20.50 -10.81 -20.48
C ASN A 96 21.55 -11.91 -20.72
N ASP A 97 22.60 -11.97 -19.89
CA ASP A 97 23.71 -12.93 -20.00
C ASP A 97 23.54 -14.16 -19.10
N TRP A 98 22.41 -14.27 -18.39
CA TRP A 98 22.08 -15.46 -17.64
C TRP A 98 21.88 -16.64 -18.59
N ALA A 99 22.69 -17.69 -18.42
CA ALA A 99 22.59 -18.90 -19.22
C ALA A 99 21.33 -19.70 -18.85
N GLY A 100 20.48 -19.96 -19.85
CA GLY A 100 19.32 -20.86 -19.73
C GLY A 100 18.13 -20.29 -18.96
N ASP A 101 17.24 -21.18 -18.50
CA ASP A 101 15.92 -20.83 -17.95
C ASP A 101 15.94 -20.40 -16.47
N VAL A 102 17.12 -20.29 -15.84
CA VAL A 102 17.25 -20.04 -14.39
C VAL A 102 16.52 -18.76 -13.94
N ALA A 103 16.64 -17.67 -14.70
CA ALA A 103 15.95 -16.41 -14.38
C ALA A 103 14.42 -16.59 -14.44
N LEU A 104 13.94 -17.37 -15.41
CA LEU A 104 12.52 -17.68 -15.57
C LEU A 104 12.01 -18.58 -14.45
N ASP A 105 12.79 -19.58 -14.03
CA ASP A 105 12.48 -20.47 -12.91
C ASP A 105 12.39 -19.72 -11.57
N ILE A 106 13.34 -18.82 -11.32
CA ILE A 106 13.30 -17.92 -10.15
C ILE A 106 12.05 -17.05 -10.22
N ALA A 107 11.77 -16.43 -11.38
CA ALA A 107 10.60 -15.58 -11.54
C ALA A 107 9.29 -16.37 -11.34
N ALA A 108 9.19 -17.60 -11.85
CA ALA A 108 8.04 -18.47 -11.64
C ALA A 108 7.87 -18.83 -10.16
N THR A 109 8.96 -19.17 -9.48
CA THR A 109 8.95 -19.48 -8.04
C THR A 109 8.53 -18.26 -7.22
N MET A 110 9.10 -17.09 -7.49
CA MET A 110 8.74 -15.82 -6.84
C MET A 110 7.27 -15.49 -7.03
N ARG A 111 6.72 -15.64 -8.25
CA ARG A 111 5.29 -15.42 -8.49
C ARG A 111 4.41 -16.32 -7.63
N ARG A 112 4.71 -17.61 -7.54
CA ARG A 112 3.96 -18.56 -6.68
C ARG A 112 4.02 -18.15 -5.20
N LEU A 113 5.21 -17.81 -4.70
CA LEU A 113 5.39 -17.41 -3.30
C LEU A 113 4.68 -16.09 -2.98
N VAL A 114 4.76 -15.09 -3.85
CA VAL A 114 4.06 -13.81 -3.70
C VAL A 114 2.55 -14.03 -3.73
N GLN A 115 2.05 -14.85 -4.65
CA GLN A 115 0.64 -15.18 -4.74
C GLN A 115 0.13 -15.79 -3.42
N ALA A 116 0.76 -16.88 -2.96
CA ALA A 116 0.32 -17.64 -1.80
C ALA A 116 0.52 -16.93 -0.46
N HIS A 117 1.60 -16.15 -0.30
CA HIS A 117 1.98 -15.58 0.99
C HIS A 117 1.73 -14.08 1.12
N MET A 118 1.39 -13.39 0.02
CA MET A 118 1.17 -11.94 0.04
C MET A 118 -0.18 -11.56 -0.55
N ILE A 119 -0.51 -12.06 -1.75
CA ILE A 119 -1.74 -11.66 -2.46
C ILE A 119 -2.95 -12.31 -1.82
N GLU A 120 -3.00 -13.65 -1.73
CA GLU A 120 -4.14 -14.38 -1.17
C GLU A 120 -4.49 -13.93 0.25
N PRO A 121 -3.54 -13.85 1.21
CA PRO A 121 -3.86 -13.39 2.56
C PRO A 121 -4.33 -11.92 2.62
N ALA A 122 -3.87 -11.08 1.68
CA ALA A 122 -4.31 -9.70 1.60
C ALA A 122 -5.74 -9.60 1.06
N LEU A 123 -6.10 -10.40 0.04
CA LEU A 123 -7.45 -10.45 -0.51
C LEU A 123 -8.45 -11.05 0.47
N ASP A 124 -8.08 -12.07 1.23
CA ASP A 124 -8.92 -12.62 2.30
C ASP A 124 -9.31 -11.55 3.33
N LYS A 125 -8.37 -10.65 3.64
CA LYS A 125 -8.57 -9.59 4.64
C LYS A 125 -9.17 -8.31 4.06
N LEU A 126 -8.90 -8.02 2.79
CA LEU A 126 -9.33 -6.82 2.07
C LEU A 126 -9.94 -7.24 0.70
N PRO A 127 -11.12 -7.87 0.69
CA PRO A 127 -11.69 -8.43 -0.54
C PRO A 127 -11.94 -7.41 -1.66
N TRP A 128 -12.13 -6.14 -1.30
CA TRP A 128 -12.31 -5.04 -2.25
C TRP A 128 -11.08 -4.75 -3.13
N LEU A 129 -9.94 -5.39 -2.88
CA LEU A 129 -8.73 -5.32 -3.71
C LEU A 129 -8.70 -6.36 -4.84
N GLU A 130 -9.71 -7.22 -4.95
CA GLU A 130 -9.76 -8.24 -5.99
C GLU A 130 -9.67 -7.60 -7.38
N GLY A 131 -8.79 -8.13 -8.24
CA GLY A 131 -8.47 -7.57 -9.54
C GLY A 131 -7.40 -6.46 -9.53
N ASP A 132 -7.32 -5.66 -8.47
CA ASP A 132 -6.36 -4.56 -8.33
C ASP A 132 -5.02 -5.00 -7.73
N LEU A 133 -5.05 -5.84 -6.68
CA LEU A 133 -3.86 -6.43 -6.08
C LEU A 133 -3.60 -7.80 -6.71
N ARG A 134 -2.62 -7.89 -7.62
CA ARG A 134 -2.35 -9.11 -8.40
C ARG A 134 -0.89 -9.29 -8.77
N VAL A 135 -0.53 -10.55 -9.03
CA VAL A 135 0.71 -10.88 -9.75
C VAL A 135 0.44 -10.76 -11.25
N HIS A 136 1.32 -10.05 -11.96
CA HIS A 136 1.24 -9.98 -13.43
C HIS A 136 1.75 -11.29 -14.06
N GLN A 137 0.96 -11.81 -15.00
CA GLN A 137 1.39 -12.89 -15.89
C GLN A 137 2.48 -12.37 -16.85
N PRO A 138 3.39 -13.23 -17.33
CA PRO A 138 4.36 -12.90 -18.37
C PRO A 138 3.70 -12.34 -19.64
#